data_AF-A0A7D8BCQ9-F1
#
_entry.id   AF-A0A7D8BCQ9-F1
#
_cell.length_a   1.000
_cell.length_b   1.000
_cell.length_c   1.000
_cell.angle_alpha   90.00
_cell.angle_beta   90.00
_cell.angle_gamma   90.00
#
_symmetry.space_group_name_H-M   'P 1'
#
loop_
_entity.id
_entity.type
_entity.pdbx_description
1 polymer ?
#
loop_
_entity_poly.entity_id
_entity_poly.type
_entity_poly.pdbx_seq_one_letter_code
_entity_poly.pdbx_strand_id
1 'polypeptide(L)'
;MDTASLMDALSPAESYLQQIESLTSEIETAFDAIALNDISLLNRSIIRQEFMAAGLMVKLRSMADVNSGAALFGGDNRDSVVAAAKRLRIASIKYHSLLKHSSRSVELLASLCRSHSGQFKEDCGSRAKRQTWFCEM
;
A
#
# COMPACT_ATOMS: atom_id res chain seq x y z
N MET A 1 15.47 -14.07 33.65
CA MET A 1 14.10 -14.37 33.19
C MET A 1 14.08 -14.06 31.71
N ASP A 2 14.35 -15.10 30.91
CA ASP A 2 14.57 -15.01 29.48
C ASP A 2 13.24 -14.83 28.73
N THR A 3 13.02 -13.63 28.19
CA THR A 3 11.92 -13.36 27.24
C THR A 3 12.08 -14.14 25.93
N ALA A 4 13.20 -14.85 25.74
CA ALA A 4 13.47 -15.72 24.60
C ALA A 4 12.79 -17.10 24.70
N SER A 5 12.27 -17.50 25.88
CA SER A 5 11.67 -18.84 26.08
C SER A 5 10.13 -18.86 26.00
N LEU A 6 9.50 -17.72 25.72
CA LEU A 6 8.04 -17.53 25.67
C LEU A 6 7.52 -17.22 24.25
N MET A 7 8.38 -17.33 23.23
CA MET A 7 7.91 -17.64 21.88
C MET A 7 7.63 -19.14 21.82
N ASP A 8 6.59 -19.51 22.55
CA ASP A 8 5.83 -20.72 22.34
C ASP A 8 5.62 -20.85 20.83
N ALA A 9 5.97 -22.00 20.25
CA ALA A 9 5.96 -22.19 18.82
C ALA A 9 4.52 -22.04 18.32
N LEU A 10 4.16 -20.81 17.89
CA LEU A 10 2.84 -20.52 17.34
C LEU A 10 2.52 -21.58 16.30
N SER A 11 1.32 -22.12 16.40
CA SER A 11 0.86 -23.08 15.41
C SER A 11 0.98 -22.43 14.01
N PRO A 12 1.17 -23.23 12.95
CA PRO A 12 1.25 -22.69 11.59
C PRO A 12 0.09 -21.76 11.24
N ALA A 13 -1.12 -22.05 11.77
CA ALA A 13 -2.31 -21.23 11.63
C ALA A 13 -2.21 -19.87 12.32
N GLU A 14 -1.77 -19.83 13.59
CA GLU A 14 -1.59 -18.57 14.33
C GLU A 14 -0.47 -17.73 13.72
N SER A 15 0.63 -18.37 13.30
CA SER A 15 1.74 -17.70 12.62
C SER A 15 1.32 -17.12 11.25
N TYR A 16 0.33 -17.72 10.60
CA TYR A 16 -0.25 -17.22 9.36
C TYR A 16 -1.23 -16.07 9.62
N LEU A 17 -2.12 -16.22 10.60
CA LEU A 17 -3.04 -15.18 11.06
C LEU A 17 -2.28 -13.90 11.45
N GLN A 18 -1.26 -14.04 12.30
CA GLN A 18 -0.42 -12.93 12.74
C GLN A 18 0.23 -12.20 11.57
N GLN A 19 0.64 -12.91 10.51
CA GLN A 19 1.22 -12.29 9.32
C GLN A 19 0.20 -11.53 8.48
N ILE A 20 -1.04 -12.04 8.35
CA ILE A 20 -2.12 -11.31 7.69
C ILE A 20 -2.42 -10.01 8.44
N GLU A 21 -2.50 -10.08 9.77
CA GLU A 21 -2.78 -8.91 10.61
C GLU A 21 -1.64 -7.90 10.56
N SER A 22 -0.39 -8.36 10.62
CA SER A 22 0.79 -7.50 10.49
C SER A 22 0.81 -6.80 9.14
N LEU A 23 0.54 -7.51 8.04
CA LEU A 23 0.46 -6.91 6.71
C LEU A 23 -0.69 -5.91 6.60
N THR A 24 -1.84 -6.19 7.22
CA THR A 24 -2.97 -5.26 7.26
C THR A 24 -2.60 -3.96 7.98
N SER A 25 -1.96 -4.06 9.14
CA SER A 25 -1.49 -2.91 9.92
C SER A 25 -0.41 -2.11 9.18
N GLU A 26 0.46 -2.78 8.44
CA GLU A 26 1.48 -2.10 7.63
C GLU A 26 0.86 -1.35 6.44
N ILE A 27 -0.21 -1.88 5.82
CA ILE A 27 -1.00 -1.12 4.83
C ILE A 27 -1.66 0.11 5.45
N GLU A 28 -2.16 -0.02 6.69
CA GLU A 28 -2.72 1.11 7.43
C GLU A 28 -1.66 2.17 7.76
N THR A 29 -0.44 1.74 8.11
CA THR A 29 0.70 2.64 8.30
C THR A 29 1.04 3.41 7.01
N ALA A 30 0.94 2.77 5.85
CA ALA A 30 1.13 3.46 4.57
C ALA A 30 0.01 4.49 4.28
N PHE A 31 -1.23 4.25 4.72
CA PHE A 31 -2.27 5.29 4.65
C PHE A 31 -1.89 6.52 5.45
N ASP A 32 -1.48 6.33 6.69
CA ASP A 32 -1.11 7.43 7.59
C ASP A 32 0.10 8.18 7.04
N ALA A 33 1.08 7.46 6.48
CA ALA A 33 2.24 8.08 5.84
C ALA A 33 1.84 8.99 4.66
N ILE A 34 0.87 8.57 3.83
CA ILE A 34 0.34 9.41 2.74
C ILE A 34 -0.39 10.62 3.32
N ALA A 35 -1.24 10.44 4.32
CA ALA A 35 -2.00 11.53 4.94
C ALA A 35 -1.09 12.58 5.60
N LEU A 36 0.04 12.15 6.16
CA LEU A 36 1.04 13.01 6.79
C LEU A 36 2.08 13.56 5.81
N ASN A 37 2.02 13.19 4.52
CA ASN A 37 3.03 13.49 3.50
C ASN A 37 4.46 13.03 3.89
N ASP A 38 4.57 11.92 4.63
CA ASP A 38 5.85 11.33 5.03
C ASP A 38 6.31 10.27 4.02
N ILE A 39 7.06 10.73 3.02
CA ILE A 39 7.61 9.88 1.94
C ILE A 39 8.59 8.83 2.50
N SER A 40 9.35 9.17 3.55
CA SER A 40 10.32 8.25 4.14
C SER A 40 9.63 7.11 4.88
N LEU A 41 8.54 7.39 5.60
CA LEU A 41 7.71 6.37 6.21
C LEU A 41 6.99 5.52 5.16
N LEU A 42 6.44 6.13 4.12
CA LEU A 42 5.77 5.43 3.03
C LEU A 42 6.70 4.42 2.34
N ASN A 43 7.92 4.85 1.98
CA ASN A 43 8.90 3.96 1.34
C ASN A 43 9.28 2.77 2.23
N ARG A 44 9.52 3.01 3.52
CA ARG A 44 9.79 1.93 4.47
C ARG A 44 8.62 0.96 4.58
N SER A 45 7.40 1.49 4.58
CA SER A 45 6.19 0.67 4.65
C SER A 45 6.03 -0.22 3.41
N ILE A 46 6.25 0.31 2.21
CA ILE A 46 6.19 -0.45 0.96
C ILE A 46 7.16 -1.64 0.99
N ILE A 47 8.42 -1.41 1.39
CA ILE A 47 9.44 -2.48 1.48
C ILE A 47 8.97 -3.59 2.45
N ARG A 48 8.39 -3.19 3.59
CA ARG A 48 7.86 -4.15 4.57
C ARG A 48 6.66 -4.92 4.04
N GLN A 49 5.75 -4.26 3.32
CA GLN A 49 4.61 -4.91 2.68
C GLN A 49 5.07 -5.96 1.67
N GLU A 50 6.05 -5.64 0.83
CA GLU A 50 6.63 -6.58 -0.14
C GLU A 50 7.25 -7.80 0.57
N PHE A 51 8.05 -7.55 1.60
CA PHE A 51 8.67 -8.62 2.40
C PHE A 51 7.64 -9.53 3.06
N MET A 52 6.62 -8.95 3.70
CA MET A 52 5.55 -9.69 4.38
C MET A 52 4.69 -10.48 3.38
N ALA A 53 4.34 -9.88 2.24
CA ALA A 53 3.57 -10.54 1.19
C ALA A 53 4.33 -11.73 0.58
N ALA A 54 5.63 -11.58 0.32
CA ALA A 54 6.48 -12.68 -0.11
C ALA A 54 6.52 -13.81 0.94
N GLY A 55 6.68 -13.47 2.22
CA GLY A 55 6.66 -14.44 3.31
C GLY A 55 5.32 -15.19 3.41
N LEU A 56 4.20 -14.47 3.28
CA LEU A 56 2.86 -15.06 3.29
C LEU A 56 2.65 -16.05 2.14
N MET A 57 3.14 -15.72 0.95
CA MET A 57 3.07 -16.59 -0.23
C MET A 57 3.88 -17.87 -0.06
N VAL A 58 5.08 -17.78 0.52
CA VAL A 58 5.91 -18.97 0.83
C VAL A 58 5.18 -19.87 1.83
N LYS A 59 4.62 -19.31 2.90
CA LYS A 59 3.83 -20.09 3.87
C LYS A 59 2.62 -20.75 3.24
N LEU A 60 1.85 -20.01 2.43
CA LEU A 60 0.67 -20.55 1.76
C LEU A 60 1.03 -21.74 0.85
N ARG A 61 2.14 -21.65 0.10
CA ARG A 61 2.64 -22.77 -0.71
C ARG A 61 3.03 -23.97 0.14
N SER A 62 3.78 -23.75 1.22
CA SER A 62 4.17 -24.82 2.13
C SER A 62 2.98 -25.52 2.78
N MET A 63 1.88 -24.79 3.01
CA MET A 63 0.63 -25.35 3.53
C MET A 63 -0.18 -26.13 2.48
N ALA A 64 -0.13 -25.69 1.22
CA ALA A 64 -0.83 -26.34 0.11
C ALA A 64 -0.21 -27.71 -0.24
N ASP A 65 1.12 -27.84 -0.15
CA ASP A 65 1.83 -29.10 -0.43
C ASP A 65 1.54 -30.20 0.61
N VAL A 66 1.12 -29.82 1.83
CA VAL A 66 0.77 -30.74 2.91
C VAL A 66 -0.73 -31.08 2.87
N ASN A 67 -1.26 -31.47 1.69
CA ASN A 67 -2.55 -32.16 1.40
C ASN A 67 -3.80 -31.91 2.29
N SER A 68 -3.85 -30.82 3.05
CA SER A 68 -4.76 -30.66 4.18
C SER A 68 -4.92 -29.19 4.57
N GLY A 69 -5.21 -28.34 3.58
CA GLY A 69 -5.61 -26.96 3.83
C GLY A 69 -6.82 -26.85 4.79
N ALA A 70 -7.59 -27.93 4.95
CA ALA A 70 -8.69 -28.03 5.91
C ALA A 70 -8.29 -28.53 7.32
N ALA A 71 -7.22 -29.32 7.50
CA ALA A 71 -6.79 -29.73 8.85
C ALA A 71 -5.77 -28.78 9.50
N LEU A 72 -5.17 -27.88 8.71
CA LEU A 72 -4.22 -26.88 9.23
C LEU A 72 -4.89 -25.78 10.05
N PHE A 73 -6.13 -25.42 9.72
CA PHE A 73 -6.92 -24.44 10.45
C PHE A 73 -8.06 -25.17 11.17
N GLY A 74 -7.87 -25.45 12.47
CA GLY A 74 -8.99 -25.84 13.34
C GLY A 74 -10.13 -24.81 13.25
N GLY A 75 -11.36 -25.23 13.58
CA GLY A 75 -12.58 -24.42 13.36
C GLY A 75 -12.46 -22.95 13.77
N ASP A 76 -11.98 -22.69 15.00
CA ASP A 76 -11.84 -21.33 15.53
C ASP A 76 -10.75 -20.49 14.82
N ASN A 77 -9.65 -21.13 14.42
CA ASN A 77 -8.56 -20.47 13.69
C ASN A 77 -8.96 -20.16 12.24
N ARG A 78 -9.82 -20.98 11.65
CA ARG A 78 -10.31 -20.77 10.28
C ARG A 78 -11.14 -19.49 10.18
N ASP A 79 -12.08 -19.29 11.08
CA ASP A 79 -12.93 -18.10 11.07
C ASP A 79 -12.12 -16.81 11.30
N SER A 80 -11.14 -16.88 12.21
CA SER A 80 -10.21 -15.78 12.47
C SER A 80 -9.37 -15.43 11.24
N VAL A 81 -8.84 -16.44 10.54
CA VAL A 81 -8.08 -16.25 9.29
C VAL A 81 -8.95 -15.67 8.18
N VAL A 82 -10.19 -16.14 8.03
CA VAL A 82 -11.15 -15.59 7.05
C VAL A 82 -11.47 -14.12 7.36
N ALA A 83 -11.71 -13.79 8.63
CA ALA A 83 -11.97 -12.42 9.05
C ALA A 83 -10.77 -11.51 8.81
N ALA A 84 -9.56 -11.96 9.14
CA ALA A 84 -8.32 -11.22 8.89
C ALA A 84 -8.06 -11.03 7.38
N ALA A 85 -8.25 -12.07 6.56
CA ALA A 85 -8.11 -11.97 5.11
C ALA A 85 -9.11 -10.98 4.49
N LYS A 86 -10.34 -10.92 5.02
CA LYS A 86 -11.34 -9.94 4.61
C LYS A 86 -10.92 -8.52 4.97
N ARG A 87 -10.38 -8.30 6.18
CA ARG A 87 -9.83 -7.00 6.61
C ARG A 87 -8.68 -6.56 5.71
N LEU A 88 -7.72 -7.46 5.45
CA LEU A 88 -6.60 -7.22 4.54
C LEU A 88 -7.10 -6.79 3.17
N ARG A 89 -8.05 -7.53 2.58
CA ARG A 89 -8.63 -7.19 1.27
C ARG A 89 -9.28 -5.81 1.26
N ILE A 90 -10.04 -5.47 2.29
CA ILE A 90 -10.69 -4.14 2.39
C ILE A 90 -9.62 -3.04 2.48
N ALA A 91 -8.58 -3.24 3.31
CA ALA A 91 -7.47 -2.30 3.43
C ALA A 91 -6.75 -2.12 2.08
N SER A 92 -6.43 -3.21 1.37
CA SER A 92 -5.78 -3.15 0.06
C SER A 92 -6.63 -2.43 -1.00
N ILE A 93 -7.95 -2.62 -1.02
CA ILE A 93 -8.85 -1.91 -1.95
C ILE A 93 -8.82 -0.41 -1.66
N LYS A 94 -8.96 -0.02 -0.40
CA LYS A 94 -8.88 1.39 0.00
C LYS A 94 -7.51 1.99 -0.38
N TYR A 95 -6.44 1.23 -0.23
CA TYR A 95 -5.07 1.67 -0.51
C TYR A 95 -4.85 1.91 -1.99
N HIS A 96 -5.31 0.96 -2.81
CA HIS A 96 -5.32 1.12 -4.25
C HIS A 96 -6.11 2.36 -4.70
N SER A 97 -7.31 2.57 -4.15
CA SER A 97 -8.12 3.76 -4.46
C SER A 97 -7.39 5.05 -4.08
N LEU A 98 -6.78 5.12 -2.89
CA LEU A 98 -6.03 6.29 -2.44
C LEU A 98 -4.86 6.59 -3.38
N LEU A 99 -4.03 5.60 -3.70
CA LEU A 99 -2.91 5.75 -4.62
C LEU A 99 -3.36 6.26 -5.98
N LYS A 100 -4.44 5.69 -6.53
CA LYS A 100 -5.00 6.14 -7.82
C LYS A 100 -5.44 7.60 -7.79
N HIS A 101 -6.11 8.03 -6.73
CA HIS A 101 -6.53 9.43 -6.57
C HIS A 101 -5.33 10.35 -6.36
N SER A 102 -4.36 9.95 -5.53
CA SER A 102 -3.15 10.74 -5.27
C SER A 102 -2.32 10.93 -6.54
N SER A 103 -2.07 9.88 -7.30
CA SER A 103 -1.33 9.96 -8.58
C SER A 103 -2.03 10.89 -9.57
N ARG A 104 -3.35 10.77 -9.71
CA ARG A 104 -4.13 11.66 -10.60
C ARG A 104 -4.02 13.12 -10.18
N SER A 105 -4.09 13.42 -8.88
CA SER A 105 -3.93 14.79 -8.38
C SER A 105 -2.54 15.36 -8.68
N VAL A 106 -1.49 14.55 -8.49
CA VAL A 106 -0.10 14.94 -8.82
C VAL A 106 0.06 15.19 -10.32
N GLU A 107 -0.50 14.33 -11.18
CA GLU A 107 -0.48 14.51 -12.63
C GLU A 107 -1.15 15.82 -13.07
N LEU A 108 -2.29 16.16 -12.47
CA LEU A 108 -3.00 17.42 -12.73
C LEU A 108 -2.17 18.63 -12.31
N LEU A 109 -1.58 18.61 -11.11
CA LEU A 109 -0.68 19.67 -10.64
C LEU A 109 0.54 19.82 -11.56
N ALA A 110 1.15 18.71 -11.97
CA ALA A 110 2.26 18.73 -12.90
C ALA A 110 1.86 19.31 -14.27
N SER A 111 0.63 19.04 -14.73
CA SER A 111 0.10 19.62 -15.97
C SER A 111 -0.05 21.14 -15.86
N LEU A 112 -0.59 21.64 -14.74
CA LEU A 112 -0.67 23.09 -14.47
C LEU A 112 0.72 23.75 -14.45
N CYS A 113 1.71 23.12 -13.80
CA CYS A 113 3.07 23.65 -13.79
C CYS A 113 3.69 23.69 -15.20
N ARG A 114 3.41 22.68 -16.04
CA ARG A 114 3.87 22.67 -17.44
C ARG A 114 3.19 23.73 -18.30
N SER A 115 1.89 23.95 -18.15
CA SER A 115 1.18 25.00 -18.90
C SER A 115 1.66 26.40 -18.53
N HIS A 116 2.01 26.63 -17.26
CA HIS A 116 2.65 27.88 -16.83
C HIS A 116 4.09 28.05 -17.35
N SER A 117 4.84 26.96 -17.50
CA SER A 117 6.22 27.00 -18.02
C SER A 117 6.30 27.19 -19.54
N GLY A 118 5.26 26.78 -20.28
CA GLY A 118 5.19 26.86 -21.74
C GLY A 118 4.79 28.22 -22.32
N GLN A 119 4.40 29.20 -21.51
CA GLN A 119 3.92 30.52 -21.97
C GLN A 119 4.94 31.65 -21.85
N PHE A 120 6.16 31.40 -21.38
CA PHE A 120 7.28 32.35 -21.48
C PHE A 120 7.97 32.27 -22.85
N LYS A 121 7.22 32.54 -23.92
CA LYS A 121 7.84 33.08 -25.14
C LYS A 121 7.72 34.59 -25.05
N GLU A 122 8.82 35.24 -24.67
CA GLU A 122 9.02 36.66 -24.96
C GLU A 122 9.03 36.81 -26.49
N ASP A 123 7.90 37.21 -27.06
CA ASP A 123 7.90 37.82 -28.38
C ASP A 123 8.69 39.14 -28.26
N CYS A 124 9.99 39.07 -28.56
CA CYS A 124 10.84 40.21 -28.85
C CYS A 124 10.33 40.89 -30.14
N GLY A 125 9.22 41.62 -30.01
CA GLY A 125 8.59 42.37 -31.10
C GLY A 125 7.81 43.56 -30.55
N SER A 126 8.08 44.75 -31.08
CA SER A 126 7.70 46.08 -30.54
C SER A 126 6.20 46.44 -30.59
N ARG A 127 5.26 45.49 -30.64
CA ARG A 127 3.83 45.80 -30.68
C ARG A 127 2.99 44.95 -29.73
N ALA A 128 2.50 45.64 -28.69
CA ALA A 128 1.31 45.37 -27.89
C ALA A 128 1.07 43.92 -27.45
N LYS A 129 1.60 43.62 -26.25
CA LYS A 129 1.34 42.45 -25.41
C LYS A 129 -0.17 42.14 -25.29
N ARG A 130 -0.63 41.08 -25.95
CA ARG A 130 -1.82 40.33 -25.53
C ARG A 130 -1.38 38.93 -25.15
N GLN A 131 -1.26 38.68 -23.85
CA GLN A 131 -1.13 37.32 -23.32
C GLN A 131 -2.51 36.66 -23.40
N THR A 132 -2.75 35.85 -24.42
CA THR A 132 -3.90 34.95 -24.46
C THR A 132 -3.54 33.67 -23.73
N TRP A 133 -4.13 33.49 -22.55
CA TRP A 133 -4.06 32.24 -21.80
C TRP A 133 -4.92 31.19 -22.51
N PHE A 134 -4.29 30.13 -23.02
CA PHE A 134 -5.01 28.95 -23.48
C PHE A 134 -4.85 27.86 -22.42
N CYS A 135 -5.96 27.47 -21.79
CA CYS A 135 -6.09 26.20 -21.09
C CYS A 135 -6.53 25.16 -22.12
N GLU A 136 -5.65 24.24 -22.50
CA GLU A 136 -6.11 22.98 -23.09
C GLU A 136 -6.71 22.14 -21.96
N MET A 137 -8.00 21.84 -22.06
CA MET A 137 -8.73 20.92 -21.17
C MET A 137 -8.60 19.47 -21.64
#